data_AF-A0A1V5IMS5-F1
#
_entry.id   AF-A0A1V5IMS5-F1
#
_cell.length_a   1.000
_cell.length_b   1.000
_cell.length_c   1.000
_cell.angle_alpha   90.00
_cell.angle_beta   90.00
_cell.angle_gamma   90.00
#
_symmetry.space_group_name_H-M   'P 1'
#
loop_
_entity.id
_entity.type
_entity.pdbx_description
1 polymer ?
#
loop_
_entity_poly.entity_id
_entity_poly.type
_entity_poly.pdbx_seq_one_letter_code
_entity_poly.pdbx_strand_id
1 'polypeptide(L)'
;MNPIPYTPDLISMVVGAVISLLFNYFPGLNTWFSALRTEVKSFIMIGLLAVASVAIYLLSLYGIIEISQPVDWVLVLRTFILAVVANQSAYVIAPQTSAVKAAKQ
;
A
#
# COMPACT_ATOMS: atom_id res chain seq x y z
N MET A 1 12.18 -21.50 17.10
CA MET A 1 12.20 -21.08 15.67
C MET A 1 12.98 -19.79 15.64
N ASN A 2 14.06 -19.70 14.84
CA ASN A 2 14.68 -18.40 14.61
C ASN A 2 13.66 -17.55 13.83
N PRO A 3 13.36 -16.31 14.26
CA PRO A 3 12.49 -15.43 13.50
C PRO A 3 13.07 -15.26 12.10
N ILE A 4 12.23 -15.36 11.06
CA ILE A 4 12.64 -15.12 9.68
C ILE A 4 12.80 -13.59 9.57
N PRO A 5 14.01 -13.05 9.38
CA PRO A 5 14.17 -11.61 9.23
C PRO A 5 13.60 -11.20 7.88
N TYR A 6 12.50 -10.44 7.89
CA TYR A 6 11.92 -9.91 6.67
C TYR A 6 12.74 -8.72 6.20
N THR A 7 12.96 -8.61 4.88
CA THR A 7 13.50 -7.38 4.33
C THR A 7 12.40 -6.30 4.38
N PRO A 8 12.70 -5.08 4.86
CA PRO A 8 11.75 -3.96 4.83
C PRO A 8 11.12 -3.75 3.45
N ASP A 9 11.90 -4.03 2.41
CA ASP A 9 11.49 -3.91 1.01
C ASP A 9 10.31 -4.81 0.67
N LEU A 10 10.41 -6.09 1.03
CA LEU A 10 9.36 -7.06 0.73
C LEU A 10 8.06 -6.70 1.45
N ILE A 11 8.16 -6.34 2.74
CA ILE A 11 6.98 -5.92 3.53
C ILE A 11 6.32 -4.71 2.86
N SER A 12 7.11 -3.69 2.51
CA SER A 12 6.61 -2.45 1.91
C SER A 12 5.94 -2.70 0.56
N MET A 13 6.55 -3.52 -0.29
CA MET A 13 6.00 -3.86 -1.60
C MET A 13 4.71 -4.67 -1.47
N VAL A 14 4.66 -5.64 -0.57
CA VAL A 14 3.44 -6.44 -0.31
C VAL A 14 2.33 -5.54 0.21
N VAL A 15 2.61 -4.66 1.18
CA VAL A 15 1.61 -3.73 1.73
C VAL A 15 1.07 -2.80 0.64
N GLY A 16 1.94 -2.21 -0.19
CA GLY A 16 1.54 -1.37 -1.31
C GLY A 16 0.64 -2.09 -2.32
N ALA A 17 1.00 -3.32 -2.68
CA ALA A 17 0.21 -4.16 -3.57
C ALA A 17 -1.14 -4.55 -2.96
N VAL A 18 -1.17 -4.96 -1.69
CA VAL A 18 -2.42 -5.31 -0.98
C VAL A 18 -3.36 -4.12 -0.92
N ILE A 19 -2.88 -2.93 -0.57
CA ILE A 19 -3.69 -1.70 -0.58
C ILE A 19 -4.30 -1.47 -1.96
N SER A 20 -3.51 -1.62 -3.03
CA SER A 20 -4.00 -1.46 -4.40
C SER A 20 -5.13 -2.45 -4.73
N LEU A 21 -4.92 -3.72 -4.42
CA LEU A 21 -5.88 -4.78 -4.69
C LEU A 21 -7.17 -4.62 -3.88
N LEU A 22 -7.07 -4.17 -2.63
CA LEU A 22 -8.25 -3.85 -1.80
C LEU A 22 -9.11 -2.77 -2.47
N PHE A 23 -8.50 -1.68 -2.92
CA PHE A 23 -9.23 -0.62 -3.61
C PHE A 23 -9.78 -1.03 -4.97
N ASN A 24 -9.20 -2.02 -5.64
CA ASN A 24 -9.69 -2.49 -6.93
C ASN A 24 -10.83 -3.52 -6.79
N TYR A 25 -10.74 -4.43 -5.81
CA TYR A 25 -11.62 -5.60 -5.71
C TYR A 25 -12.65 -5.54 -4.58
N PHE A 26 -12.41 -4.77 -3.51
CA PHE A 26 -13.34 -4.77 -2.39
C PHE A 26 -14.65 -4.09 -2.78
N PRO A 27 -15.80 -4.81 -2.75
CA PRO A 27 -17.08 -4.28 -3.20
C PRO A 27 -17.50 -3.08 -2.34
N GLY A 28 -18.08 -2.07 -2.97
CA GLY A 28 -18.44 -0.81 -2.31
C GLY A 28 -17.26 0.18 -2.24
N LEU A 29 -16.08 -0.27 -1.80
CA LEU A 29 -14.88 0.57 -1.79
C LEU A 29 -14.45 0.91 -3.23
N ASN A 30 -14.41 -0.09 -4.11
CA ASN A 30 -13.98 0.13 -5.49
C ASN A 30 -14.93 1.05 -6.28
N THR A 31 -16.24 0.90 -6.11
CA THR A 31 -17.25 1.74 -6.77
C THR A 31 -17.20 3.18 -6.23
N TRP A 32 -17.16 3.35 -4.91
CA TRP A 32 -17.01 4.67 -4.29
C TRP A 32 -15.73 5.36 -4.76
N PHE A 33 -14.59 4.66 -4.67
CA PHE A 33 -13.31 5.19 -5.09
C PHE A 33 -13.29 5.52 -6.58
N SER A 34 -13.98 4.73 -7.41
CA SER A 34 -14.07 4.98 -8.85
C SER A 34 -14.82 6.26 -9.22
N ALA A 35 -15.76 6.70 -8.39
CA ALA A 35 -16.57 7.92 -8.60
C ALA A 35 -15.84 9.22 -8.22
N LEU A 36 -14.72 9.14 -7.50
CA LEU A 36 -13.93 10.31 -7.10
C LEU A 36 -13.20 10.94 -8.31
N ARG A 37 -12.79 12.20 -8.18
CA ARG A 37 -11.89 12.85 -9.14
C ARG A 37 -10.48 12.25 -9.05
N THR A 38 -9.73 12.29 -10.15
CA THR A 38 -8.38 11.71 -10.21
C THR A 38 -7.44 12.28 -9.16
N GLU A 39 -7.50 13.59 -8.90
CA GLU A 39 -6.65 14.28 -7.91
C GLU A 39 -6.95 13.78 -6.50
N VAL A 40 -8.24 13.57 -6.18
CA VAL A 40 -8.68 13.07 -4.88
C VAL A 40 -8.23 11.62 -4.68
N LYS A 41 -8.32 10.77 -5.72
CA LYS A 41 -7.84 9.38 -5.66
C LYS A 41 -6.35 9.31 -5.37
N SER A 42 -5.57 10.11 -6.10
CA SER A 42 -4.11 10.18 -5.91
C SER A 42 -3.75 10.65 -4.50
N PHE A 43 -4.42 11.68 -3.99
CA PHE A 43 -4.18 12.18 -2.64
C PHE A 43 -4.51 11.14 -1.56
N ILE A 44 -5.65 10.45 -1.68
CA ILE A 44 -6.04 9.38 -0.75
C ILE A 44 -5.01 8.26 -0.75
N MET A 45 -4.57 7.80 -1.93
CA MET A 45 -3.59 6.71 -2.04
C MET A 45 -2.22 7.10 -1.50
N ILE A 46 -1.72 8.28 -1.83
CA ILE A 46 -0.46 8.81 -1.29
C ILE A 46 -0.54 8.88 0.25
N GLY A 47 -1.64 9.40 0.78
CA GLY A 47 -1.87 9.48 2.23
C GLY A 47 -1.88 8.11 2.90
N LEU A 48 -2.60 7.14 2.34
CA LEU A 48 -2.66 5.77 2.85
C LEU A 48 -1.29 5.10 2.87
N LEU A 49 -0.50 5.26 1.80
CA LEU A 49 0.83 4.68 1.71
C LEU A 49 1.81 5.35 2.67
N ALA A 50 1.69 6.66 2.89
CA ALA A 50 2.47 7.37 3.91
C ALA A 50 2.14 6.84 5.32
N VAL A 51 0.86 6.70 5.64
CA VAL A 51 0.40 6.13 6.92
C VAL A 51 0.91 4.70 7.09
N ALA A 52 0.83 3.87 6.05
CA ALA A 52 1.35 2.50 6.09
C ALA A 52 2.87 2.45 6.34
N SER A 53 3.62 3.39 5.76
CA SER A 53 5.08 3.47 5.92
C SER A 53 5.47 3.87 7.35
N VAL A 54 4.75 4.85 7.91
CA VAL A 54 4.89 5.22 9.34
C VAL A 54 4.51 4.06 10.24
N ALA A 55 3.44 3.32 9.91
CA ALA A 55 3.04 2.13 10.68
C ALA A 55 4.13 1.04 10.66
N ILE A 56 4.73 0.74 9.51
CA ILE A 56 5.84 -0.23 9.42
C ILE A 56 7.03 0.23 10.28
N TYR A 57 7.38 1.51 10.23
CA TYR A 57 8.44 2.07 11.06
C TYR A 57 8.12 1.92 12.55
N LEU A 58 6.93 2.30 13.01
CA LEU A 58 6.53 2.19 14.42
C LEU A 58 6.49 0.72 14.88
N LEU A 59 5.93 -0.18 14.06
CA LEU A 59 5.90 -1.61 14.37
C LEU A 59 7.32 -2.20 14.47
N SER A 60 8.25 -1.72 13.65
CA SER A 60 9.67 -2.10 13.72
C SER A 60 10.36 -1.51 14.95
N LEU A 61 10.08 -0.23 15.26
CA LEU A 61 10.64 0.48 16.41
C LEU A 61 10.22 -0.13 17.75
N TYR A 62 8.99 -0.61 17.84
CA TYR A 62 8.46 -1.30 19.03
C TYR A 62 8.74 -2.82 19.03
N GLY A 63 9.51 -3.33 18.07
CA GLY A 63 9.89 -4.75 18.01
C GLY A 63 8.75 -5.72 17.71
N ILE A 64 7.62 -5.24 17.16
CA ILE A 64 6.49 -6.08 16.74
C ILE A 64 6.83 -6.79 15.42
N ILE A 65 7.57 -6.13 14.53
CA ILE A 65 8.11 -6.71 13.30
C ILE A 65 9.63 -6.66 13.37
N GLU A 66 10.27 -7.82 13.25
CA GLU A 66 11.72 -7.89 13.13
C GLU A 66 12.16 -7.64 11.69
N ILE A 67 13.04 -6.66 11.52
CA ILE A 67 13.65 -6.32 10.23
C ILE A 67 15.18 -6.41 10.32
N SER A 68 15.82 -6.75 9.20
CA SER A 68 17.27 -6.92 9.11
C SER A 68 18.09 -5.63 9.01
N GLN A 69 17.45 -4.46 9.11
CA GLN A 69 18.08 -3.15 8.89
C GLN A 69 17.86 -2.21 10.08
N PRO A 70 18.70 -1.17 10.24
CA PRO A 70 18.48 -0.14 11.24
C PRO A 70 17.10 0.51 11.12
N VAL A 71 16.46 0.76 12.27
CA VAL A 71 15.19 1.49 12.36
C VAL A 71 15.50 2.98 12.50
N ASP A 72 15.59 3.69 11.39
CA ASP A 72 15.82 5.14 11.33
C ASP A 72 14.79 5.83 10.42
N TRP A 73 14.94 7.14 10.20
CA TRP A 73 14.03 7.88 9.33
C TRP A 73 14.12 7.45 7.84
N VAL A 74 15.26 6.88 7.42
CA VAL A 74 15.47 6.40 6.05
C VAL A 74 14.57 5.20 5.77
N LEU A 75 14.29 4.37 6.79
CA LEU A 75 13.31 3.30 6.72
C LEU A 75 11.93 3.80 6.28
N VAL A 76 11.44 4.91 6.84
CA VAL A 76 10.13 5.50 6.47
C VAL A 76 10.11 5.94 5.01
N LEU A 77 11.16 6.64 4.57
CA LEU A 77 11.25 7.11 3.20
C LEU A 77 11.32 5.95 2.20
N ARG A 78 12.17 4.94 2.49
CA ARG A 78 12.34 3.76 1.66
C ARG A 78 11.05 2.95 1.55
N THR A 79 10.41 2.68 2.69
CA THR A 79 9.15 1.93 2.75
C THR A 79 8.06 2.65 1.97
N PHE A 80 7.98 3.98 2.07
CA PHE A 80 7.03 4.79 1.31
C PHE A 80 7.22 4.69 -0.20
N ILE A 81 8.44 4.89 -0.69
CA ILE A 81 8.71 4.83 -2.14
C ILE A 81 8.43 3.42 -2.69
N LEU A 82 8.84 2.37 -1.98
CA LEU A 82 8.59 0.99 -2.41
C LEU A 82 7.10 0.64 -2.39
N ALA A 83 6.37 1.10 -1.38
CA ALA A 83 4.93 0.90 -1.32
C ALA A 83 4.19 1.63 -2.45
N VAL A 84 4.60 2.85 -2.81
CA VAL A 84 4.07 3.61 -3.96
C VAL A 84 4.32 2.87 -5.27
N VAL A 85 5.56 2.42 -5.51
CA VAL A 85 5.90 1.68 -6.73
C VAL A 85 5.06 0.41 -6.84
N ALA A 86 5.00 -0.40 -5.78
CA ALA A 86 4.23 -1.63 -5.80
C ALA A 86 2.72 -1.38 -5.92
N ASN A 87 2.18 -0.35 -5.28
CA ASN A 87 0.78 0.04 -5.37
C ASN A 87 0.38 0.40 -6.81
N GLN A 88 1.20 1.22 -7.48
CA GLN A 88 0.98 1.63 -8.86
C GLN A 88 1.15 0.48 -9.84
N SER A 89 2.16 -0.38 -9.65
CA SER A 89 2.33 -1.58 -10.46
C SER A 89 1.14 -2.53 -10.33
N ALA A 90 0.68 -2.79 -9.10
CA ALA A 90 -0.50 -3.62 -8.86
C ALA A 90 -1.77 -3.00 -9.48
N TYR A 91 -1.94 -1.68 -9.39
CA TYR A 91 -3.10 -0.98 -9.94
C TYR A 91 -3.17 -1.09 -11.46
N VAL A 92 -2.03 -0.96 -12.15
CA VAL A 92 -1.95 -1.06 -13.61
C VAL A 92 -2.26 -2.48 -14.11
N ILE A 93 -1.81 -3.51 -13.39
CA ILE A 93 -1.98 -4.91 -13.78
C ILE A 93 -3.39 -5.41 -13.45
N ALA A 94 -4.02 -4.88 -12.39
CA ALA A 94 -5.28 -5.40 -11.91
C ALA A 94 -6.45 -5.02 -12.87
N PRO A 95 -7.24 -6.00 -13.36
CA PRO A 95 -8.38 -5.71 -14.22
C PRO A 95 -9.43 -4.86 -13.51
N GLN A 96 -10.11 -3.99 -14.27
CA GLN A 96 -11.30 -3.29 -13.77
C GLN A 96 -12.47 -4.25 -13.61
N THR A 97 -13.08 -4.24 -12.42
CA THR A 97 -14.23 -5.08 -12.10
C THR A 97 -15.49 -4.64 -12.85
N SER A 98 -16.41 -5.58 -13.12
CA SER A 98 -17.69 -5.29 -13.78
C SER A 98 -18.53 -4.27 -13.00
N ALA A 99 -18.46 -4.28 -11.67
CA ALA A 99 -19.14 -3.31 -10.80
C ALA A 99 -18.67 -1.87 -11.05
N VAL A 100 -17.35 -1.67 -11.19
CA VAL A 100 -16.77 -0.36 -11.51
C VAL A 100 -17.12 0.07 -12.94
N LYS A 101 -17.16 -0.88 -13.89
CA LYS A 101 -17.59 -0.58 -15.27
C LYS A 101 -19.05 -0.11 -15.31
N ALA A 102 -19.95 -0.80 -14.62
CA ALA A 102 -21.36 -0.43 -14.53
C ALA A 102 -21.57 0.93 -13.84
N ALA A 103 -20.77 1.25 -12.81
CA ALA A 103 -20.87 2.52 -12.09
C ALA A 103 -20.34 3.75 -12.87
N LYS A 104 -19.61 3.54 -13.98
CA LYS A 104 -19.07 4.61 -14.84
C LYS A 104 -19.92 4.91 -16.07
N GLN A 105 -20.91 4.06 -16.36
CA GLN A 105 -21.87 4.23 -17.47
C GLN A 105 -22.99 5.16 -17.05
#